data_AF-A0A5A7QX29-F1
#
_entry.id   AF-A0A5A7QX29-F1
#
_cell.length_a   1.000
_cell.length_b   1.000
_cell.length_c   1.000
_cell.angle_alpha   90.00
_cell.angle_beta   90.00
_cell.angle_gamma   90.00
#
_symmetry.space_group_name_H-M   'P 1'
#
loop_
_entity.id
_entity.type
_entity.pdbx_description
1 polymer ?
#
loop_
_entity_poly.entity_id
_entity_poly.type
_entity_poly.pdbx_seq_one_letter_code
_entity_poly.pdbx_strand_id
1 'polypeptide(L)'
;MVTDPTLDDDRWGFFVKYKRKFWFEENDYDVPESYFYQNGEEIQPNTIELVKRFLKQVRESRGYDVDCCPPRMFESPFLPLPLEELRKGTRDFEKIACARIVEAAECAIQKISEETSHSYKLVEVEKAVMTGALVYFMTLTAEEEDGGSVKTIQAAVFHPIGGSPVLREWRFKPITAH
;
A
#
# COMPACT_ATOMS: atom_id res chain seq x y z
N MET A 1 16.15 -20.50 -10.19
CA MET A 1 15.44 -19.64 -9.22
C MET A 1 15.87 -18.22 -9.51
N VAL A 2 15.02 -17.44 -10.18
CA VAL A 2 15.27 -16.01 -10.38
C VAL A 2 14.70 -15.33 -9.14
N THR A 3 15.53 -15.03 -8.16
CA THR A 3 15.13 -14.16 -7.05
C THR A 3 14.99 -12.75 -7.62
N ASP A 4 13.75 -12.27 -7.75
CA ASP A 4 13.51 -10.86 -8.06
C ASP A 4 14.10 -10.01 -6.92
N PRO A 5 15.18 -9.24 -7.19
CA PRO A 5 15.87 -8.47 -6.15
C PRO A 5 14.99 -7.39 -5.52
N THR A 6 13.84 -7.04 -6.13
CA THR A 6 12.87 -6.10 -5.56
C THR A 6 12.12 -6.68 -4.34
N LEU A 7 12.05 -8.01 -4.21
CA LEU A 7 11.48 -8.70 -3.05
C LEU A 7 12.51 -8.96 -1.94
N ASP A 8 13.81 -8.75 -2.21
CA ASP A 8 14.86 -8.88 -1.19
C ASP A 8 14.97 -7.64 -0.29
N ASP A 9 14.50 -6.48 -0.74
CA ASP A 9 14.31 -5.29 0.10
C ASP A 9 12.98 -5.37 0.89
N ASP A 10 12.89 -6.39 1.74
CA ASP A 10 11.80 -6.57 2.72
C ASP A 10 12.06 -5.78 4.01
N ARG A 11 12.33 -4.48 3.85
CA ARG A 11 12.62 -3.56 4.96
C ARG A 11 11.55 -3.60 6.06
N TRP A 12 10.33 -4.01 5.73
CA TRP A 12 9.17 -4.05 6.62
C TRP A 12 8.78 -5.45 7.10
N GLY A 13 9.47 -6.52 6.67
CA GLY A 13 9.13 -7.89 7.05
C GLY A 13 7.82 -8.43 6.43
N PHE A 14 7.20 -7.69 5.51
CA PHE A 14 5.94 -8.06 4.88
C PHE A 14 6.13 -9.06 3.75
N PHE A 15 7.20 -8.91 2.97
CA PHE A 15 7.47 -9.73 1.80
C PHE A 15 8.04 -11.10 2.16
N VAL A 16 8.80 -11.26 3.25
CA VAL A 16 9.41 -12.55 3.66
C VAL A 16 8.35 -13.61 3.92
N LYS A 17 7.25 -13.26 4.60
CA LYS A 17 6.10 -14.17 4.78
C LYS A 17 5.34 -14.42 3.47
N TYR A 18 5.53 -13.55 2.48
CA TYR A 18 4.86 -13.56 1.18
C TYR A 18 5.69 -14.17 0.04
N LYS A 19 7.01 -14.32 0.19
CA LYS A 19 7.92 -14.89 -0.83
C LYS A 19 7.44 -16.26 -1.30
N ARG A 20 6.95 -17.10 -0.38
CA ARG A 20 6.36 -18.41 -0.71
C ARG A 20 5.03 -18.32 -1.45
N LYS A 21 4.27 -17.25 -1.27
CA LYS A 21 2.97 -17.02 -1.92
C LYS A 21 3.14 -16.47 -3.36
N PHE A 22 4.27 -15.84 -3.69
CA PHE A 22 4.56 -15.41 -5.07
C PHE A 22 4.79 -16.56 -6.05
N TRP A 23 4.98 -17.80 -5.56
CA TRP A 23 5.02 -18.99 -6.43
C TRP A 23 3.73 -19.22 -7.21
N PHE A 24 2.62 -18.62 -6.79
CA PHE A 24 1.35 -18.62 -7.54
C PHE A 24 1.42 -17.86 -8.87
N GLU A 25 2.40 -16.99 -9.06
CA GLU A 25 2.59 -16.23 -10.30
C GLU A 25 3.63 -16.83 -11.25
N GLU A 26 4.68 -17.46 -10.73
CA GLU A 26 5.83 -17.90 -11.54
C GLU A 26 5.63 -19.23 -12.27
N ASN A 27 4.62 -19.99 -11.86
CA ASN A 27 4.34 -21.30 -12.41
C ASN A 27 2.90 -21.33 -12.90
N ASP A 28 2.59 -22.20 -13.87
CA ASP A 28 1.23 -22.75 -14.10
C ASP A 28 0.78 -23.60 -12.88
N TYR A 29 1.12 -23.14 -11.68
CA TYR A 29 0.83 -23.78 -10.42
C TYR A 29 -0.64 -23.52 -10.13
N ASP A 30 -1.45 -24.50 -10.51
CA ASP A 30 -2.80 -24.66 -10.01
C ASP A 30 -2.70 -24.81 -8.49
N VAL A 31 -2.92 -23.69 -7.79
CA VAL A 31 -3.04 -23.68 -6.33
C VAL A 31 -4.15 -24.67 -6.01
N PRO A 32 -3.85 -25.79 -5.32
CA PRO A 32 -4.88 -26.75 -4.98
C PRO A 32 -5.97 -26.01 -4.21
N GLU A 33 -7.23 -26.13 -4.61
CA GLU A 33 -8.34 -25.49 -3.92
C GLU A 33 -8.33 -25.83 -2.41
N SER A 34 -7.77 -26.98 -2.02
CA SER A 34 -7.51 -27.37 -0.63
C SER A 34 -6.70 -26.37 0.19
N TYR A 35 -5.87 -25.53 -0.43
CA TYR A 35 -5.20 -24.42 0.25
C TYR A 35 -6.21 -23.40 0.79
N PHE A 36 -7.34 -23.25 0.10
CA PHE A 36 -8.43 -22.35 0.47
C PHE A 36 -9.59 -23.07 1.21
N TYR A 37 -9.49 -24.35 1.53
CA TYR A 37 -10.53 -25.08 2.28
C TYR A 37 -10.23 -25.28 3.77
N GLN A 38 -9.07 -24.82 4.28
CA GLN A 38 -8.64 -25.09 5.67
C GLN A 38 -9.58 -24.54 6.76
N ASN A 39 -10.46 -23.57 6.43
CA ASN A 39 -11.31 -22.90 7.42
C ASN A 39 -12.83 -23.10 7.21
N GLY A 40 -13.25 -23.99 6.30
CA GLY A 40 -14.67 -24.24 6.03
C GLY A 40 -15.41 -23.09 5.31
N GLU A 41 -14.69 -22.11 4.77
CA GLU A 41 -15.23 -21.08 3.89
C GLU A 41 -15.34 -21.62 2.46
N GLU A 42 -16.48 -21.42 1.79
CA GLU A 42 -16.62 -21.76 0.37
C GLU A 42 -15.76 -20.80 -0.47
N ILE A 43 -14.92 -21.36 -1.34
CA ILE A 43 -14.12 -20.59 -2.28
C ILE A 43 -15.08 -19.95 -3.29
N GLN A 44 -15.16 -18.62 -3.29
CA GLN A 44 -15.92 -17.94 -4.32
C GLN A 44 -15.26 -18.13 -5.70
N PRO A 45 -16.05 -18.22 -6.79
CA PRO A 45 -15.52 -18.17 -8.13
C PRO A 45 -14.56 -16.97 -8.30
N ASN A 46 -13.45 -17.17 -9.02
CA ASN A 46 -12.40 -16.18 -9.28
C ASN A 46 -11.45 -15.84 -8.11
N THR A 47 -11.52 -16.57 -6.99
CA THR A 47 -10.59 -16.39 -5.85
C THR A 47 -9.12 -16.48 -6.26
N ILE A 48 -8.77 -17.44 -7.12
CA ILE A 48 -7.39 -17.64 -7.59
C ILE A 48 -6.93 -16.46 -8.45
N GLU A 49 -7.77 -15.97 -9.36
CA GLU A 49 -7.46 -14.81 -10.21
C GLU A 49 -7.27 -13.54 -9.38
N LEU A 50 -8.12 -13.34 -8.36
CA LEU A 50 -8.00 -12.24 -7.41
C LEU A 50 -6.66 -12.28 -6.66
N VAL A 51 -6.26 -13.45 -6.17
CA VAL A 51 -4.95 -13.64 -5.50
C VAL A 51 -3.79 -13.36 -6.45
N LYS A 52 -3.84 -13.86 -7.69
CA LYS A 52 -2.81 -13.59 -8.71
C LYS A 52 -2.71 -12.09 -9.03
N ARG A 53 -3.84 -11.41 -9.23
CA ARG A 53 -3.89 -9.95 -9.45
C ARG A 53 -3.30 -9.19 -8.25
N PHE A 54 -3.68 -9.57 -7.04
CA PHE A 54 -3.18 -8.95 -5.82
C PHE A 54 -1.65 -9.08 -5.71
N LEU A 55 -1.13 -10.29 -5.87
CA LEU A 55 0.32 -10.53 -5.78
C LEU A 55 1.06 -9.72 -6.84
N LYS A 56 0.55 -9.70 -8.09
CA LYS A 56 1.15 -8.91 -9.17
C LYS A 56 1.27 -7.44 -8.80
N GLN A 57 0.20 -6.85 -8.25
CA GLN A 57 0.20 -5.46 -7.78
C GLN A 57 1.20 -5.23 -6.66
N VAL A 58 1.26 -6.14 -5.68
CA VAL A 58 2.21 -6.05 -4.57
C VAL A 58 3.65 -6.11 -5.10
N ARG A 59 3.96 -6.97 -6.07
CA ARG A 59 5.30 -7.04 -6.69
C ARG A 59 5.64 -5.76 -7.45
N GLU A 60 4.79 -5.36 -8.38
CA GLU A 60 5.06 -4.23 -9.29
C GLU A 60 5.14 -2.88 -8.56
N SER A 61 4.37 -2.72 -7.48
CA SER A 61 4.29 -1.45 -6.74
C SER A 61 5.00 -1.47 -5.39
N ARG A 62 5.53 -2.61 -4.95
CA ARG A 62 5.96 -2.84 -3.56
C ARG A 62 4.84 -2.62 -2.54
N GLY A 63 3.59 -2.91 -2.93
CA GLY A 63 2.41 -2.78 -2.08
C GLY A 63 1.79 -1.38 -2.01
N TYR A 64 2.37 -0.36 -2.65
CA TYR A 64 1.82 1.00 -2.67
C TYR A 64 0.56 1.14 -3.52
N ASP A 65 0.50 0.40 -4.64
CA ASP A 65 -0.56 0.51 -5.63
C ASP A 65 -1.36 -0.79 -5.71
N VAL A 66 -1.95 -1.17 -4.57
CA VAL A 66 -2.86 -2.32 -4.46
C VAL A 66 -4.30 -1.81 -4.48
N ASP A 67 -5.16 -2.40 -5.31
CA ASP A 67 -6.58 -2.02 -5.43
C ASP A 67 -7.55 -3.15 -5.07
N CYS A 68 -7.03 -4.35 -4.85
CA CYS A 68 -7.83 -5.52 -4.54
C CYS A 68 -7.40 -6.14 -3.21
N CYS A 69 -8.35 -6.71 -2.47
CA CYS A 69 -8.07 -7.43 -1.24
C CYS A 69 -8.26 -8.93 -1.50
N PRO A 70 -7.26 -9.79 -1.24
CA PRO A 70 -7.42 -11.23 -1.35
C PRO A 70 -8.36 -11.73 -0.23
N PRO A 71 -8.88 -12.96 -0.32
CA PRO A 71 -9.71 -13.54 0.73
C PRO A 71 -9.02 -13.51 2.09
N ARG A 72 -9.80 -13.45 3.18
CA ARG A 72 -9.26 -13.33 4.55
C ARG A 72 -8.23 -14.40 4.89
N MET A 73 -8.49 -15.63 4.50
CA MET A 73 -7.59 -16.76 4.73
C MET A 73 -6.23 -16.65 4.03
N PHE A 74 -6.11 -15.76 3.03
CA PHE A 74 -4.84 -15.46 2.42
C PHE A 74 -3.92 -14.66 3.35
N GLU A 75 -4.42 -14.14 4.49
CA GLU A 75 -3.65 -13.45 5.53
C GLU A 75 -2.75 -12.36 4.96
N SER A 76 -3.36 -11.43 4.21
CA SER A 76 -2.64 -10.30 3.64
C SER A 76 -2.24 -9.28 4.70
N PRO A 77 -0.97 -8.85 4.75
CA PRO A 77 -0.57 -7.71 5.56
C PRO A 77 -0.98 -6.39 4.89
N PHE A 78 -1.40 -6.39 3.62
CA PHE A 78 -1.81 -5.19 2.88
C PHE A 78 -3.33 -5.10 2.81
N LEU A 79 -3.87 -3.98 3.27
CA LEU A 79 -5.28 -3.66 3.21
C LEU A 79 -5.48 -2.34 2.43
N PRO A 80 -5.89 -2.39 1.15
CA PRO A 80 -6.23 -1.18 0.40
C PRO A 80 -7.42 -0.48 1.06
N LEU A 81 -7.33 0.83 1.25
CA LEU A 81 -8.36 1.63 1.91
C LEU A 81 -9.29 2.26 0.87
N PRO A 82 -10.62 2.09 0.97
CA PRO A 82 -11.56 2.66 0.02
C PRO A 82 -11.77 4.15 0.31
N LEU A 83 -10.85 4.99 -0.16
CA LEU A 83 -10.80 6.42 0.17
C LEU A 83 -12.11 7.16 -0.11
N GLU A 84 -12.75 6.88 -1.26
CA GLU A 84 -14.03 7.51 -1.63
C GLU A 84 -15.19 7.17 -0.70
N GLU A 85 -15.22 5.92 -0.21
CA GLU A 85 -16.24 5.48 0.75
C GLU A 85 -15.96 6.06 2.12
N LEU A 86 -14.70 6.03 2.56
CA LEU A 86 -14.27 6.61 3.83
C LEU A 86 -14.55 8.12 3.89
N ARG A 87 -14.32 8.86 2.79
CA ARG A 87 -14.63 10.30 2.67
C ARG A 87 -16.13 10.59 2.83
N LYS A 88 -17.00 9.69 2.36
CA LYS A 88 -18.46 9.79 2.47
C LYS A 88 -19.00 9.19 3.78
N GLY A 89 -18.16 8.49 4.51
CA GLY A 89 -18.49 7.81 5.74
C GLY A 89 -19.03 8.77 6.80
N THR A 90 -20.11 8.36 7.46
CA THR A 90 -20.73 9.15 8.54
C THR A 90 -20.44 8.57 9.91
N ARG A 91 -19.95 7.33 9.97
CA ARG A 91 -19.65 6.62 11.21
C ARG A 91 -18.35 7.12 11.81
N ASP A 92 -18.27 7.10 13.14
CA ASP A 92 -17.11 7.66 13.85
C ASP A 92 -15.79 6.97 13.47
N PHE A 93 -15.80 5.64 13.28
CA PHE A 93 -14.59 4.92 12.88
C PHE A 93 -14.11 5.30 11.47
N GLU A 94 -15.01 5.63 10.54
CA GLU A 94 -14.69 6.04 9.17
C GLU A 94 -14.05 7.43 9.19
N LYS A 95 -14.62 8.35 9.98
CA LYS A 95 -14.06 9.69 10.21
C LYS A 95 -12.68 9.63 10.84
N ILE A 96 -12.49 8.78 11.85
CA ILE A 96 -11.18 8.56 12.49
C ILE A 96 -10.17 8.00 11.48
N ALA A 97 -10.57 7.02 10.67
CA ALA A 97 -9.69 6.47 9.63
C ALA A 97 -9.28 7.54 8.61
N CYS A 98 -10.24 8.34 8.12
CA CYS A 98 -9.97 9.49 7.24
C CYS A 98 -9.01 10.49 7.86
N ALA A 99 -9.25 10.91 9.10
CA ALA A 99 -8.39 11.86 9.80
C ALA A 99 -6.95 11.36 9.89
N ARG A 100 -6.75 10.07 10.21
CA ARG A 100 -5.40 9.47 10.29
C ARG A 100 -4.71 9.39 8.93
N ILE A 101 -5.45 9.12 7.85
CA ILE A 101 -4.91 9.13 6.50
C ILE A 101 -4.45 10.54 6.12
N VAL A 102 -5.28 11.55 6.40
CA VAL A 102 -4.94 12.95 6.11
C VAL A 102 -3.73 13.39 6.93
N GLU A 103 -3.72 13.12 8.25
CA GLU A 103 -2.60 13.45 9.13
C GLU A 103 -1.29 12.80 8.67
N ALA A 104 -1.35 11.53 8.23
CA ALA A 104 -0.20 10.83 7.66
C ALA A 104 0.28 11.48 6.35
N ALA A 105 -0.63 11.86 5.46
CA ALA A 105 -0.30 12.53 4.20
C ALA A 105 0.33 13.91 4.42
N GLU A 106 -0.25 14.72 5.30
CA GLU A 106 0.29 16.04 5.67
C GLU A 106 1.68 15.93 6.30
N CYS A 107 1.87 14.97 7.21
CA CYS A 107 3.17 14.67 7.80
C CYS A 107 4.20 14.29 6.72
N ALA A 108 3.84 13.43 5.76
CA ALA A 108 4.72 13.06 4.67
C ALA A 108 5.13 14.29 3.85
N ILE A 109 4.16 15.09 3.40
CA ILE A 109 4.42 16.29 2.60
C ILE A 109 5.29 17.29 3.35
N GLN A 110 5.02 17.53 4.63
CA GLN A 110 5.84 18.41 5.46
C GLN A 110 7.29 17.90 5.51
N LYS A 111 7.50 16.62 5.83
CA LYS A 111 8.85 16.04 5.97
C LYS A 111 9.61 16.01 4.65
N ILE A 112 8.93 15.71 3.55
CA ILE A 112 9.53 15.74 2.21
C ILE A 112 9.91 17.17 1.83
N SER A 113 9.07 18.14 2.16
CA SER A 113 9.36 19.56 1.91
C SER A 113 10.62 20.00 2.67
N GLU A 114 10.72 19.61 3.96
CA GLU A 114 11.90 19.84 4.80
C GLU A 114 13.16 19.17 4.21
N GLU A 115 13.07 17.90 3.80
CA GLU A 115 14.21 17.14 3.27
C GLU A 115 14.72 17.65 1.91
N THR A 116 13.81 18.08 1.04
CA THR A 116 14.15 18.54 -0.31
C THR A 116 14.41 20.04 -0.40
N SER A 117 14.13 20.81 0.66
CA SER A 117 14.15 22.28 0.64
C SER A 117 13.23 22.90 -0.42
N HIS A 118 12.11 22.24 -0.74
CA HIS A 118 11.07 22.74 -1.64
C HIS A 118 9.72 22.73 -0.91
N SER A 119 8.86 23.71 -1.17
CA SER A 119 7.51 23.73 -0.60
C SER A 119 6.55 22.94 -1.48
N TYR A 120 5.97 21.87 -0.92
CA TYR A 120 4.89 21.13 -1.57
C TYR A 120 3.58 21.32 -0.83
N LYS A 121 2.51 21.47 -1.61
CA LYS A 121 1.14 21.46 -1.12
C LYS A 121 0.46 20.15 -1.52
N LEU A 122 -0.11 19.45 -0.54
CA LEU A 122 -0.90 18.26 -0.80
C LEU A 122 -2.14 18.65 -1.64
N VAL A 123 -2.30 18.00 -2.80
CA VAL A 123 -3.48 18.13 -3.66
C VAL A 123 -4.46 17.00 -3.35
N GLU A 124 -3.96 15.76 -3.38
CA GLU A 124 -4.81 14.57 -3.19
C GLU A 124 -4.00 13.39 -2.60
N VAL A 125 -4.68 12.58 -1.79
CA VAL A 125 -4.29 11.19 -1.51
C VAL A 125 -4.96 10.30 -2.56
N GLU A 126 -4.21 9.82 -3.54
CA GLU A 126 -4.75 9.00 -4.64
C GLU A 126 -5.00 7.57 -4.19
N LYS A 127 -4.07 7.01 -3.41
CA LYS A 127 -4.15 5.65 -2.86
C LYS A 127 -3.59 5.62 -1.45
N ALA A 128 -4.19 4.77 -0.62
CA ALA A 128 -3.66 4.42 0.68
C ALA A 128 -3.86 2.91 0.93
N VAL A 129 -2.79 2.26 1.36
CA VAL A 129 -2.77 0.85 1.76
C VAL A 129 -2.28 0.80 3.20
N MET A 130 -3.12 0.33 4.12
CA MET A 130 -2.71 0.09 5.49
C MET A 130 -2.01 -1.26 5.58
N THR A 131 -0.89 -1.30 6.31
CA THR A 131 -0.18 -2.54 6.56
C THR A 131 -0.43 -3.10 7.96
N GLY A 132 -0.17 -4.40 8.15
CA GLY A 132 -0.24 -5.06 9.47
C GLY A 132 0.70 -4.47 10.54
N ALA A 133 1.69 -3.66 10.17
CA ALA A 133 2.59 -2.97 11.12
C ALA A 133 2.21 -1.49 11.34
N LEU A 134 0.99 -1.09 11.01
CA LEU A 134 0.51 0.31 11.14
C LEU A 134 1.31 1.31 10.30
N VAL A 135 1.87 0.85 9.18
CA VAL A 135 2.47 1.72 8.16
C VAL A 135 1.44 1.92 7.05
N TYR A 136 1.19 3.17 6.68
CA TYR A 136 0.42 3.54 5.51
C TYR A 136 1.36 3.68 4.32
N PHE A 137 1.16 2.87 3.29
CA PHE A 137 1.75 3.10 1.98
C PHE A 137 0.80 3.99 1.20
N MET A 138 1.29 5.16 0.79
CA MET A 138 0.46 6.20 0.21
C MET A 138 1.01 6.60 -1.16
N THR A 139 0.12 6.81 -2.12
CA THR A 139 0.40 7.53 -3.36
C THR A 139 -0.30 8.89 -3.25
N LEU A 140 0.48 9.95 -3.26
CA LEU A 140 0.09 11.34 -3.03
C LEU A 140 0.34 12.14 -4.30
N THR A 141 -0.56 13.07 -4.59
CA THR A 141 -0.33 14.11 -5.59
C THR A 141 -0.15 15.44 -4.88
N ALA A 142 0.94 16.13 -5.21
CA ALA A 142 1.35 17.37 -4.59
C ALA A 142 1.78 18.39 -5.64
N GLU A 143 1.58 19.67 -5.35
CA GLU A 143 1.96 20.79 -6.20
C GLU A 143 3.10 21.57 -5.53
N GLU A 144 4.11 21.95 -6.30
CA GLU A 144 5.17 22.86 -5.83
C GLU A 144 4.60 24.29 -5.70
N GLU A 145 4.71 24.91 -4.53
CA GLU A 145 4.03 26.20 -4.25
C GLU A 145 4.53 27.37 -5.11
N ASP A 146 5.73 27.28 -5.68
CA ASP A 146 6.34 28.34 -6.52
C ASP A 146 5.83 28.35 -7.98
N GLY A 147 4.59 27.89 -8.21
CA GLY A 147 4.02 27.74 -9.56
C GLY A 147 4.67 26.60 -10.34
N GLY A 148 5.20 25.61 -9.62
CA GLY A 148 5.94 24.50 -10.17
C GLY A 148 5.04 23.38 -10.70
N SER A 149 5.66 22.23 -10.93
CA SER A 149 4.97 21.10 -11.55
C SER A 149 4.22 20.25 -10.52
N VAL A 150 3.09 19.66 -10.92
CA VAL A 150 2.42 18.62 -10.12
C VAL A 150 3.30 17.37 -10.10
N LYS A 151 3.56 16.85 -8.89
CA LYS A 151 4.35 15.64 -8.64
C LYS A 151 3.47 14.56 -8.04
N THR A 152 3.74 13.33 -8.45
CA THR A 152 3.23 12.14 -7.76
C THR A 152 4.33 11.59 -6.84
N ILE A 153 4.00 11.41 -5.58
CA ILE A 153 4.91 10.97 -4.52
C ILE A 153 4.38 9.68 -3.92
N GLN A 154 5.25 8.71 -3.71
CA GLN A 154 4.97 7.56 -2.86
C GLN A 154 5.64 7.74 -1.51
N ALA A 155 4.91 7.53 -0.43
CA ALA A 155 5.41 7.68 0.94
C ALA A 155 4.95 6.53 1.84
N ALA A 156 5.86 5.99 2.66
CA ALA A 156 5.48 5.11 3.76
C ALA A 156 5.50 5.88 5.08
N VAL A 157 4.36 5.92 5.75
CA VAL A 157 4.19 6.66 7.00
C VAL A 157 3.79 5.71 8.10
N PHE A 158 4.64 5.57 9.10
CA PHE A 158 4.29 4.83 10.31
C PHE A 158 3.40 5.69 11.18
N HIS A 159 2.22 5.19 11.55
CA HIS A 159 1.30 5.94 12.40
C HIS A 159 0.87 5.04 13.58
N PRO A 160 1.55 5.16 14.72
CA PRO A 160 1.20 4.38 15.91
C PRO A 160 -0.18 4.79 16.44
N ILE A 161 -0.84 3.88 17.16
CA ILE A 161 -2.08 4.18 17.86
C ILE A 161 -1.77 5.17 18.99
N GLY A 162 -2.42 6.34 18.98
CA GLY A 162 -2.26 7.36 20.01
C GLY A 162 -0.96 8.17 19.94
N GLY A 163 -0.22 8.11 18.82
CA GLY A 163 0.97 8.91 18.60
C GLY A 163 1.02 9.53 17.20
N SER A 164 1.95 10.46 17.02
CA SER A 164 2.10 11.22 15.76
C SER A 164 2.66 10.36 14.62
N PRO A 165 2.27 10.65 13.37
CA PRO A 165 2.83 10.00 12.20
C PRO A 165 4.33 10.29 12.05
N VAL A 166 5.05 9.34 11.47
CA VAL A 166 6.48 9.42 11.18
C VAL A 166 6.72 8.95 9.76
N LEU A 167 7.23 9.84 8.90
CA LEU A 167 7.70 9.48 7.57
C LEU A 167 8.87 8.50 7.68
N ARG A 168 8.81 7.40 6.93
CA ARG A 168 9.84 6.36 6.96
C ARG A 168 10.63 6.28 5.67
N GLU A 169 9.96 6.42 4.54
CA GLU A 169 10.57 6.44 3.22
C GLU A 169 9.64 7.14 2.23
N TRP A 170 10.22 7.67 1.16
CA TRP A 170 9.47 8.26 0.08
C TRP A 170 10.25 8.23 -1.23
N ARG A 171 9.53 8.44 -2.35
CA ARG A 171 10.10 8.59 -3.70
C ARG A 171 9.13 9.32 -4.64
N PHE A 172 9.65 9.98 -5.67
CA PHE A 172 8.84 10.50 -6.78
C PHE A 172 8.45 9.38 -7.77
N LYS A 173 7.30 9.53 -8.44
CA LYS A 173 6.90 8.74 -9.61
C LYS A 173 6.92 9.60 -10.90
N PRO A 174 7.29 9.03 -12.06
CA PRO A 174 7.91 7.72 -12.22
C PRO A 174 9.30 7.70 -11.57
N ILE A 175 9.77 6.51 -11.17
CA ILE A 175 11.15 6.34 -10.73
C ILE A 175 12.02 6.69 -11.94
N THR A 176 12.69 7.84 -11.89
CA THR A 176 13.66 8.20 -12.94
C THR A 176 14.73 7.12 -12.96
N ALA A 177 14.82 6.39 -14.07
CA ALA A 177 15.92 5.48 -14.31
C ALA A 177 17.21 6.32 -14.34
N HIS A 178 18.08 6.12 -13.36
CA HIS A 178 19.43 6.66 -13.35
C HIS A 178 20.36 5.77 -14.16
#